data_AF-A0A6G0UTG1-F1
#
_entry.id   AF-A0A6G0UTG1-F1
#
_cell.length_a   1.000
_cell.length_b   1.000
_cell.length_c   1.000
_cell.angle_alpha   90.00
_cell.angle_beta   90.00
_cell.angle_gamma   90.00
#
_symmetry.space_group_name_H-M   'P 1'
#
loop_
_entity.id
_entity.type
_entity.pdbx_description
1 polymer ?
#
loop_
_entity_poly.entity_id
_entity_poly.type
_entity_poly.pdbx_seq_one_letter_code
_entity_poly.pdbx_strand_id
1 'polypeptide(L)'
;MVLLLTAPREFPLNQEFLCLSRNLSTVTTSKTKLRLAHDINMYCKWTTVILSCSTVAHPETFSLAIPGFTNEAEILFDSPVRKKLPTVACLPPTFLEERWQTLVVSIELYKFFGINFQVHYIQSGLKQIFDILKKYEEKEILEIREFPFLKLDQEYMDFLGYDPVNELDGRNQPVSYTDCLMRYREAADFIFIIDVDDIMIPFRNSDYISELNLLLNEYPTASAFVFPRFRAEAITVTSFHKFSLEKTLQSVRISNEGEVGKSVLIPGKAETAWLHWPGIGNESSREIPKEKSLFLHLRNWSGSAASPNSNSKKTCKTCGNQLGFIFNSGSKCRKCQLLVCDGCRCYVDSEKKNWLCNICFQERELLAASNEWFYQDSDGDNNISEVLLLQMRRATLHRLAESSNNMEVSKRPLNYNPRRNMSLPPIASENLLQVPSDRTTEHPMRALHRFIQDNVERNAVRDSIEEMDAEAENDTYSLSESSNKYLEVKTRYPFPSRPRSPTR
;
A
#
# COMPACT_ATOMS: atom_id res chain seq x y z
N MET A 1 -11.90 -8.80 24.56
CA MET A 1 -11.76 -7.51 23.85
C MET A 1 -10.32 -7.31 23.44
N VAL A 2 -10.09 -6.79 22.24
CA VAL A 2 -8.76 -6.46 21.72
C VAL A 2 -8.67 -4.94 21.59
N LEU A 3 -7.57 -4.34 22.06
CA LEU A 3 -7.30 -2.92 21.94
C LEU A 3 -6.07 -2.70 21.07
N LEU A 4 -6.19 -1.79 20.11
CA LEU A 4 -5.10 -1.32 19.26
C LEU A 4 -4.70 0.07 19.74
N LEU A 5 -3.42 0.24 20.05
CA LEU A 5 -2.87 1.50 20.54
C LEU A 5 -1.63 1.84 19.71
N THR A 6 -1.36 3.14 19.63
CA THR A 6 -0.12 3.66 19.06
C THR A 6 0.70 4.25 20.20
N ALA A 7 1.93 3.79 20.35
CA ALA A 7 2.81 4.18 21.45
C ALA A 7 4.22 4.49 20.94
N PRO A 8 5.02 5.28 21.67
CA PRO A 8 6.44 5.40 21.40
C PRO A 8 7.08 4.00 21.38
N ARG A 9 8.00 3.76 20.45
CA ARG A 9 8.65 2.44 20.28
C ARG A 9 9.40 1.99 21.55
N GLU A 10 9.89 2.95 22.33
CA GLU A 10 10.58 2.72 23.59
C GLU A 10 9.63 2.48 24.78
N PHE A 11 8.31 2.49 24.54
CA PHE A 11 7.33 2.27 25.60
C PHE A 11 7.49 0.86 26.20
N PRO A 12 7.50 0.74 27.55
CA PRO A 12 7.76 -0.53 28.22
C PRO A 12 6.66 -1.55 27.94
N LEU A 13 6.96 -2.58 27.14
CA LEU A 13 6.03 -3.67 26.83
C LEU A 13 5.67 -4.54 28.05
N ASN A 14 6.53 -4.52 29.08
CA ASN A 14 6.28 -5.21 30.35
C ASN A 14 5.28 -4.47 31.25
N GLN A 15 4.84 -3.26 30.88
CA GLN A 15 3.80 -2.52 31.59
C GLN A 15 2.53 -3.36 31.69
N GLU A 16 2.09 -3.60 32.92
CA GLU A 16 0.84 -4.30 33.20
C GLU A 16 -0.33 -3.32 33.17
N PHE A 17 -1.43 -3.74 32.57
CA PHE A 17 -2.70 -3.02 32.54
C PHE A 17 -3.81 -3.86 33.18
N LEU A 18 -4.71 -3.18 33.87
CA LEU A 18 -5.97 -3.73 34.38
C LEU A 18 -7.08 -3.35 33.40
N CYS A 19 -7.73 -4.35 32.83
CA CYS A 19 -8.93 -4.17 32.03
C CYS A 19 -10.14 -4.38 32.93
N LEU A 20 -11.01 -3.37 33.02
CA LEU A 20 -12.27 -3.44 33.74
C LEU A 20 -13.40 -3.51 32.74
N SER A 21 -14.13 -4.61 32.75
CA SER A 21 -15.25 -4.86 31.83
C SER A 21 -16.53 -5.02 32.62
N ARG A 22 -17.57 -4.25 32.27
CA ARG A 22 -18.81 -4.17 33.03
C ARG A 22 -20.02 -4.36 32.12
N ASN A 23 -21.03 -5.04 32.65
CA ASN A 23 -22.41 -5.01 32.16
C ASN A 23 -23.35 -4.77 33.37
N LEU A 24 -24.66 -4.69 33.16
CA LEU A 24 -25.66 -4.41 34.22
C LEU A 24 -25.51 -5.27 35.49
N SER A 25 -25.01 -6.50 35.38
CA SER A 25 -25.01 -7.47 36.48
C SER A 25 -23.63 -7.89 36.98
N THR A 26 -22.58 -7.71 36.16
CA THR A 26 -21.27 -8.31 36.41
C THR A 26 -20.15 -7.34 36.07
N VAL A 27 -19.10 -7.41 36.88
CA VAL A 27 -17.83 -6.72 36.66
C VAL A 27 -16.74 -7.77 36.64
N THR A 28 -15.93 -7.75 35.58
CA THR A 28 -14.73 -8.59 35.47
C THR A 28 -13.51 -7.71 35.33
N THR A 29 -12.48 -8.05 36.10
CA THR A 29 -11.17 -7.42 36.00
C THR A 29 -10.17 -8.45 35.48
N SER A 30 -9.43 -8.11 34.42
CA SER A 30 -8.37 -8.96 33.89
C SER A 30 -7.05 -8.19 33.79
N LYS A 31 -5.93 -8.86 34.02
CA LYS A 31 -4.59 -8.31 33.81
C LYS A 31 -4.07 -8.71 32.43
N THR A 32 -3.36 -7.81 31.78
CA THR A 32 -2.69 -8.08 30.51
C THR A 32 -1.48 -7.16 30.36
N LYS A 33 -0.63 -7.46 29.39
CA LYS A 33 0.52 -6.66 28.99
C LYS A 33 0.40 -6.24 27.53
N LEU A 34 1.20 -5.27 27.15
CA LEU A 34 1.35 -4.88 25.76
C LEU A 34 2.17 -5.93 25.01
N ARG A 35 1.80 -6.12 23.74
CA ARG A 35 2.65 -6.79 22.76
C ARG A 35 2.67 -5.95 21.49
N LEU A 36 3.70 -6.12 20.69
CA LEU A 36 3.77 -5.50 19.37
C LEU A 36 2.65 -6.07 18.49
N ALA A 37 2.14 -5.27 17.56
CA ALA A 37 1.19 -5.73 16.56
C ALA A 37 1.88 -6.21 15.27
N HIS A 38 3.16 -5.91 15.08
CA HIS A 38 3.98 -6.27 13.94
C HIS A 38 5.46 -6.15 14.33
N ASP A 39 6.35 -6.61 13.47
CA ASP A 39 7.79 -6.43 13.68
C ASP A 39 8.17 -4.94 13.74
N ILE A 40 9.19 -4.63 14.55
CA ILE A 40 9.59 -3.26 14.80
C ILE A 40 10.18 -2.64 13.53
N ASN A 41 9.58 -1.53 13.11
CA ASN A 41 10.15 -0.65 12.12
C ASN A 41 11.23 0.25 12.77
N MET A 42 12.44 0.25 12.20
CA MET A 42 13.55 1.02 12.75
C MET A 42 13.50 2.52 12.42
N TYR A 43 12.72 2.91 11.40
CA TYR A 43 12.67 4.27 10.87
C TYR A 43 11.69 5.16 11.65
N CYS A 44 10.59 4.59 12.12
CA CYS A 44 9.55 5.28 12.86
C CYS A 44 9.82 5.24 14.38
N LYS A 45 9.56 6.36 15.07
CA LYS A 45 9.67 6.43 16.55
C LYS A 45 8.43 5.92 17.27
N TRP A 46 7.31 5.76 16.57
CA TRP A 46 6.05 5.27 17.12
C TRP A 46 5.63 3.99 16.42
N THR A 47 5.00 3.10 17.18
CA THR A 47 4.62 1.78 16.68
C THR A 47 3.27 1.34 17.20
N THR A 48 2.70 0.33 16.53
CA THR A 48 1.41 -0.24 16.91
C THR A 48 1.61 -1.34 17.94
N VAL A 49 0.91 -1.21 19.05
CA VAL A 49 0.87 -2.19 20.13
C VAL A 49 -0.57 -2.63 20.36
N ILE A 50 -0.72 -3.84 20.86
CA ILE A 50 -2.01 -4.51 21.03
C ILE A 50 -2.11 -5.08 22.44
N LEU A 51 -3.32 -5.01 22.98
CA LEU A 51 -3.72 -5.57 24.27
C LEU A 51 -4.89 -6.52 24.06
N SER A 52 -4.91 -7.63 24.81
CA SER A 52 -5.98 -8.62 24.76
C SER A 52 -6.53 -8.85 26.17
N CYS A 53 -7.76 -8.40 26.38
CA CYS A 53 -8.43 -8.44 27.69
C CYS A 53 -9.54 -9.48 27.68
N SER A 54 -9.65 -10.23 28.78
CA SER A 54 -10.83 -11.04 29.06
C SER A 54 -11.96 -10.13 29.54
N THR A 55 -13.17 -10.33 29.01
CA THR A 55 -14.31 -9.44 29.29
C THR A 55 -15.54 -10.24 29.72
N VAL A 56 -16.51 -9.56 30.34
CA VAL A 56 -17.85 -10.14 30.51
C VAL A 56 -18.47 -10.41 29.14
N ALA A 57 -19.47 -11.29 29.10
CA ALA A 57 -20.29 -11.45 27.91
C ALA A 57 -21.09 -10.16 27.66
N HIS A 58 -21.02 -9.63 26.43
CA HIS A 58 -21.69 -8.40 26.01
C HIS A 58 -21.39 -7.20 26.95
N PRO A 59 -20.14 -6.71 26.97
CA PRO A 59 -19.79 -5.57 27.80
C PRO A 59 -20.55 -4.31 27.36
N GLU A 60 -20.99 -3.51 28.34
CA GLU A 60 -21.59 -2.20 28.11
C GLU A 60 -20.55 -1.09 28.28
N THR A 61 -19.65 -1.23 29.26
CA THR A 61 -18.52 -0.33 29.45
C THR A 61 -17.22 -1.10 29.60
N PHE A 62 -16.13 -0.45 29.19
CA PHE A 62 -14.80 -1.00 29.27
C PHE A 62 -13.81 0.11 29.60
N SER A 63 -12.97 -0.11 30.62
CA SER A 63 -11.95 0.84 31.06
C SER A 63 -10.59 0.18 31.19
N LEU A 64 -9.53 0.95 30.95
CA LEU A 64 -8.15 0.58 31.24
C LEU A 64 -7.66 1.33 32.48
N ALA A 65 -6.93 0.65 33.35
CA ALA A 65 -6.23 1.25 34.47
C ALA A 65 -4.80 0.70 34.60
N ILE A 66 -3.93 1.47 35.25
CA ILE A 66 -2.58 1.03 35.59
C ILE A 66 -2.59 0.57 37.06
N PRO A 67 -2.07 -0.64 37.39
CA PRO A 67 -1.94 -1.08 38.77
C PRO A 67 -1.26 -0.04 39.65
N GLY A 68 -1.88 0.30 40.79
CA GLY A 68 -1.35 1.28 41.76
C GLY A 68 -1.83 2.71 41.52
N PHE A 69 -2.51 3.00 40.42
CA PHE A 69 -3.18 4.28 40.17
C PHE A 69 -4.70 4.14 40.36
N THR A 70 -5.35 5.20 40.84
CA THR A 70 -6.81 5.24 41.07
C THR A 70 -7.61 5.59 39.83
N ASN A 71 -6.95 6.12 38.79
CA ASN A 71 -7.62 6.60 37.60
C ASN A 71 -7.85 5.43 36.62
N GLU A 72 -9.07 5.35 36.09
CA GLU A 72 -9.39 4.51 34.94
C GLU A 72 -9.71 5.38 33.72
N ALA A 73 -9.27 4.94 32.55
CA ALA A 73 -9.60 5.55 31.27
C ALA A 73 -10.67 4.69 30.61
N GLU A 74 -11.88 5.22 30.48
CA GLU A 74 -12.95 4.56 29.72
C GLU A 74 -12.59 4.57 28.22
N ILE A 75 -12.74 3.42 27.58
CA ILE A 75 -12.43 3.24 26.16
C ILE A 75 -13.72 2.90 25.42
N LEU A 76 -14.04 3.70 24.40
CA LEU A 76 -15.13 3.40 23.48
C LEU A 76 -14.74 2.23 22.58
N PHE A 77 -15.68 1.33 22.32
CA PHE A 77 -15.46 0.15 21.49
C PHE A 77 -16.66 -0.14 20.60
N ASP A 78 -16.38 -0.74 19.44
CA ASP A 78 -17.39 -1.23 18.52
C ASP A 78 -17.75 -2.69 18.82
N SER A 79 -18.99 -3.07 18.51
CA SER A 79 -19.40 -4.48 18.53
C SER A 79 -18.87 -5.23 17.31
N PRO A 80 -18.51 -6.52 17.44
CA PRO A 80 -18.03 -7.31 16.31
C PRO A 80 -19.13 -7.51 15.26
N VAL A 81 -18.73 -7.55 13.99
CA VAL A 81 -19.68 -7.83 12.90
C VAL A 81 -19.95 -9.34 12.87
N ARG A 82 -21.23 -9.70 12.95
CA ARG A 82 -21.69 -11.12 12.95
C ARG A 82 -22.33 -11.56 11.65
N LYS A 83 -22.65 -10.63 10.74
CA LYS A 83 -23.19 -10.95 9.40
C LYS A 83 -22.10 -11.69 8.62
N LYS A 84 -22.38 -12.92 8.18
CA LYS A 84 -21.43 -13.71 7.40
C LYS A 84 -21.18 -13.09 6.03
N LEU A 85 -19.91 -12.96 5.67
CA LEU A 85 -19.42 -12.33 4.44
C LEU A 85 -18.26 -13.18 3.91
N PRO A 86 -18.40 -13.93 2.81
CA PRO A 86 -17.34 -14.83 2.36
C PRO A 86 -15.97 -14.13 2.19
N THR A 87 -15.98 -12.93 1.63
CA THR A 87 -14.77 -12.12 1.44
C THR A 87 -14.98 -10.67 1.86
N VAL A 88 -13.98 -10.10 2.53
CA VAL A 88 -13.96 -8.67 2.91
C VAL A 88 -12.64 -8.06 2.45
N ALA A 89 -12.70 -6.86 1.85
CA ALA A 89 -11.51 -6.06 1.56
C ALA A 89 -11.31 -4.98 2.61
N CYS A 90 -10.13 -4.96 3.22
CA CYS A 90 -9.69 -3.91 4.12
C CYS A 90 -8.74 -2.99 3.35
N LEU A 91 -9.15 -1.73 3.16
CA LEU A 91 -8.34 -0.72 2.48
C LEU A 91 -7.76 0.27 3.50
N PRO A 92 -6.50 0.72 3.33
CA PRO A 92 -5.87 1.60 4.28
C PRO A 92 -6.50 3.00 4.29
N PRO A 93 -6.20 3.83 5.31
CA PRO A 93 -6.50 5.25 5.33
C PRO A 93 -5.99 5.93 4.08
N THR A 94 -6.89 6.32 3.20
CA THR A 94 -6.54 7.14 2.05
C THR A 94 -6.36 8.60 2.50
N PHE A 95 -5.27 9.21 2.05
CA PHE A 95 -4.98 10.62 2.28
C PHE A 95 -4.98 11.37 0.94
N LEU A 96 -5.81 12.39 0.83
CA LEU A 96 -5.89 13.27 -0.33
C LEU A 96 -6.23 12.51 -1.64
N GLU A 97 -7.09 11.50 -1.52
CA GLU A 97 -7.54 10.72 -2.68
C GLU A 97 -8.23 11.62 -3.72
N GLU A 98 -7.81 11.49 -4.97
CA GLU A 98 -8.28 12.29 -6.12
C GLU A 98 -8.50 11.45 -7.39
N ARG A 99 -8.02 10.21 -7.41
CA ARG A 99 -8.03 9.34 -8.60
C ARG A 99 -9.33 8.55 -8.68
N TRP A 100 -10.42 9.25 -9.00
CA TRP A 100 -11.75 8.65 -9.10
C TRP A 100 -11.83 7.49 -10.11
N GLN A 101 -11.02 7.49 -11.17
CA GLN A 101 -11.02 6.43 -12.19
C GLN A 101 -10.51 5.13 -11.59
N THR A 102 -9.36 5.16 -10.92
CA THR A 102 -8.79 4.02 -10.20
C THR A 102 -9.79 3.49 -9.18
N LEU A 103 -10.37 4.39 -8.37
CA LEU A 103 -11.34 4.01 -7.34
C LEU A 103 -12.55 3.27 -7.92
N VAL A 104 -13.19 3.83 -8.96
CA VAL A 104 -14.37 3.21 -9.58
C VAL A 104 -14.01 1.88 -10.25
N VAL A 105 -12.88 1.81 -10.94
CA VAL A 105 -12.40 0.58 -11.59
C VAL A 105 -12.19 -0.52 -10.56
N SER A 106 -11.51 -0.21 -9.45
CA SER A 106 -11.21 -1.18 -8.41
C SER A 106 -12.47 -1.65 -7.67
N ILE A 107 -13.37 -0.74 -7.28
CA ILE A 107 -14.64 -1.12 -6.63
C ILE A 107 -15.45 -2.09 -7.51
N GLU A 108 -15.55 -1.80 -8.81
CA GLU A 108 -16.30 -2.65 -9.73
C GLU A 108 -15.59 -3.99 -10.02
N LEU A 109 -14.26 -4.00 -10.09
CA LEU A 109 -13.48 -5.25 -10.22
C LEU A 109 -13.57 -6.12 -8.97
N TYR A 110 -13.45 -5.53 -7.79
CA TYR A 110 -13.61 -6.22 -6.51
C TYR A 110 -14.97 -6.89 -6.43
N LYS A 111 -16.03 -6.15 -6.77
CA LYS A 111 -17.39 -6.70 -6.83
C LYS A 111 -17.51 -7.80 -7.88
N PHE A 112 -16.91 -7.61 -9.06
CA PHE A 112 -16.96 -8.59 -10.15
C PHE A 112 -16.30 -9.92 -9.79
N PHE A 113 -15.11 -9.89 -9.17
CA PHE A 113 -14.38 -11.09 -8.74
C PHE A 113 -14.89 -11.67 -7.41
N GLY A 114 -15.86 -11.02 -6.76
CA GLY A 114 -16.58 -11.58 -5.64
C GLY A 114 -16.11 -11.12 -4.26
N ILE A 115 -15.56 -9.91 -4.13
CA ILE A 115 -15.47 -9.21 -2.84
C ILE A 115 -16.87 -8.82 -2.39
N ASN A 116 -17.35 -9.39 -1.28
CA ASN A 116 -18.72 -9.17 -0.80
C ASN A 116 -18.89 -7.86 -0.05
N PHE A 117 -17.82 -7.36 0.58
CA PHE A 117 -17.87 -6.12 1.33
C PHE A 117 -16.50 -5.44 1.39
N GLN A 118 -16.48 -4.11 1.36
CA GLN A 118 -15.24 -3.33 1.39
C GLN A 118 -15.27 -2.34 2.55
N VAL A 119 -14.16 -2.20 3.26
CA VAL A 119 -14.00 -1.25 4.36
C VAL A 119 -12.98 -0.20 3.92
N HIS A 120 -13.48 1.00 3.64
CA HIS A 120 -12.65 2.13 3.19
C HIS A 120 -12.39 3.04 4.38
N TYR A 121 -11.17 2.97 4.92
CA TYR A 121 -10.73 3.94 5.91
C TYR A 121 -10.34 5.23 5.20
N ILE A 122 -10.86 6.36 5.68
CA ILE A 122 -10.59 7.66 5.08
C ILE A 122 -10.09 8.62 6.14
N GLN A 123 -8.95 9.21 5.85
CA GLN A 123 -8.35 10.27 6.66
C GLN A 123 -8.59 11.65 6.03
N SER A 124 -8.45 11.76 4.70
CA SER A 124 -8.81 12.95 3.94
C SER A 124 -8.98 12.63 2.44
N GLY A 125 -9.70 13.46 1.70
CA GLY A 125 -9.91 13.27 0.25
C GLY A 125 -10.74 14.38 -0.38
N LEU A 126 -10.82 14.41 -1.71
CA LEU A 126 -11.70 15.34 -2.41
C LEU A 126 -13.18 15.02 -2.11
N LYS A 127 -14.01 16.05 -1.92
CA LYS A 127 -15.45 15.87 -1.66
C LYS A 127 -16.11 14.96 -2.70
N GLN A 128 -15.73 15.09 -3.96
CA GLN A 128 -16.27 14.30 -5.06
C GLN A 128 -15.97 12.80 -4.92
N ILE A 129 -14.81 12.43 -4.35
CA ILE A 129 -14.47 11.04 -4.04
C ILE A 129 -15.39 10.51 -2.94
N PHE A 130 -15.58 11.29 -1.87
CA PHE A 130 -16.53 10.94 -0.82
C PHE A 130 -17.95 10.78 -1.35
N ASP A 131 -18.38 11.67 -2.26
CA ASP A 131 -19.71 11.59 -2.87
C ASP A 131 -19.87 10.26 -3.65
N ILE A 132 -18.84 9.80 -4.37
CA ILE A 132 -18.82 8.49 -5.05
C ILE A 132 -18.90 7.35 -4.04
N LEU A 133 -18.05 7.36 -3.01
CA LEU A 133 -18.02 6.30 -2.00
C LEU A 133 -19.36 6.20 -1.26
N LYS A 134 -19.99 7.33 -0.94
CA LYS A 134 -21.33 7.35 -0.35
C LYS A 134 -22.39 6.71 -1.23
N LYS A 135 -22.27 6.80 -2.56
CA LYS A 135 -23.18 6.07 -3.47
C LYS A 135 -23.00 4.55 -3.46
N TYR A 136 -21.81 4.06 -3.15
CA TYR A 136 -21.60 2.63 -2.94
C TYR A 136 -22.00 2.18 -1.53
N GLU A 137 -21.80 3.05 -0.52
CA GLU A 137 -22.26 2.82 0.86
C GLU A 137 -23.79 2.73 0.94
N GLU A 138 -24.53 3.62 0.26
CA GLU A 138 -25.99 3.58 0.13
C GLU A 138 -26.51 2.25 -0.45
N LYS A 139 -25.65 1.53 -1.20
CA LYS A 139 -25.97 0.24 -1.83
C LYS A 139 -25.45 -0.95 -1.02
N GLU A 140 -24.96 -0.73 0.20
CA GLU A 140 -24.37 -1.75 1.08
C GLU A 140 -23.19 -2.52 0.46
N ILE A 141 -22.49 -1.92 -0.51
CA ILE A 141 -21.32 -2.54 -1.17
C ILE A 141 -20.04 -2.32 -0.33
N LEU A 142 -19.97 -1.19 0.36
CA LEU A 142 -18.84 -0.81 1.19
C LEU A 142 -19.31 -0.01 2.40
N GLU A 143 -18.43 0.15 3.39
CA GLU A 143 -18.57 1.18 4.43
C GLU A 143 -17.42 2.17 4.38
N ILE A 144 -17.72 3.42 4.74
CA ILE A 144 -16.70 4.46 4.96
C ILE A 144 -16.44 4.56 6.46
N ARG A 145 -15.18 4.45 6.85
CA ARG A 145 -14.72 4.61 8.24
C ARG A 145 -13.81 5.82 8.34
N GLU A 146 -14.20 6.80 9.15
CA GLU A 146 -13.30 7.91 9.46
C GLU A 146 -12.12 7.39 10.29
N PHE A 147 -10.90 7.66 9.82
CA PHE A 147 -9.69 7.27 10.54
C PHE A 147 -9.03 8.50 11.16
N PRO A 148 -8.98 8.59 12.50
CA PRO A 148 -8.55 9.82 13.18
C PRO A 148 -7.05 10.06 13.01
N PHE A 149 -6.68 11.33 12.86
CA PHE A 149 -5.30 11.76 13.08
C PHE A 149 -4.92 11.60 14.55
N LEU A 150 -3.66 11.22 14.81
CA LEU A 150 -3.11 11.30 16.16
C LEU A 150 -3.17 12.77 16.63
N LYS A 151 -3.90 13.00 17.72
CA LYS A 151 -4.04 14.32 18.35
C LYS A 151 -3.39 14.26 19.71
N LEU A 152 -2.22 14.89 19.84
CA LEU A 152 -1.56 15.11 21.12
C LEU A 152 -1.66 16.58 21.48
N ASP A 153 -1.61 16.87 22.78
CA ASP A 153 -1.54 18.25 23.25
C ASP A 153 -0.21 18.90 22.84
N GLN A 154 -0.24 20.22 22.62
CA GLN A 154 0.93 20.95 22.13
C GLN A 154 2.10 20.88 23.12
N GLU A 155 1.84 20.84 24.42
CA GLU A 155 2.87 20.75 25.45
C GLU A 155 3.66 19.44 25.34
N TYR A 156 2.96 18.33 25.11
CA TYR A 156 3.57 17.02 24.89
C TYR A 156 4.32 16.96 23.55
N MET A 157 3.78 17.59 22.50
CA MET A 157 4.46 17.72 21.21
C MET A 157 5.77 18.50 21.33
N ASP A 158 5.77 19.60 22.07
CA ASP A 158 6.95 20.41 22.34
C ASP A 158 7.98 19.64 23.17
N PHE A 159 7.53 18.83 24.14
CA PHE A 159 8.36 17.94 24.92
C PHE A 159 9.07 16.87 24.06
N LEU A 160 8.36 16.28 23.10
CA LEU A 160 8.94 15.29 22.18
C LEU A 160 10.00 15.90 21.26
N GLY A 161 9.86 17.18 20.90
CA GLY A 161 10.78 17.86 19.99
C GLY A 161 10.67 17.43 18.53
N TYR A 162 9.62 16.68 18.18
CA TYR A 162 9.28 16.26 16.83
C TYR A 162 7.77 16.01 16.72
N ASP A 163 7.24 16.00 15.50
CA ASP A 163 5.84 15.68 15.23
C ASP A 163 5.65 14.15 15.10
N PRO A 164 4.98 13.48 16.06
CA PRO A 164 4.79 12.04 16.06
C PRO A 164 3.86 11.58 14.95
N VAL A 165 3.02 12.44 14.36
CA VAL A 165 2.21 12.08 13.18
C VAL A 165 3.10 11.64 12.01
N ASN A 166 4.28 12.25 11.88
CA ASN A 166 5.25 11.91 10.85
C ASN A 166 6.12 10.70 11.20
N GLU A 167 5.99 10.18 12.42
CA GLU A 167 6.80 9.10 12.97
C GLU A 167 5.97 7.83 13.22
N LEU A 168 4.78 7.75 12.62
CA LEU A 168 3.85 6.62 12.67
C LEU A 168 4.20 5.60 11.58
N ASP A 169 4.18 4.32 11.94
CA ASP A 169 4.32 3.19 11.01
C ASP A 169 3.31 3.27 9.86
N GLY A 170 3.80 3.60 8.67
CA GLY A 170 2.97 3.77 7.48
C GLY A 170 1.76 4.69 7.73
N ARG A 171 1.91 5.76 8.53
CA ARG A 171 0.78 6.63 8.94
C ARG A 171 -0.39 5.87 9.57
N ASN A 172 -0.11 4.87 10.39
CA ASN A 172 -1.09 3.99 11.02
C ASN A 172 -1.92 3.11 10.06
N GLN A 173 -1.47 2.89 8.82
CA GLN A 173 -2.06 1.85 7.97
C GLN A 173 -2.13 0.47 8.65
N PRO A 174 -1.08 -0.02 9.34
CA PRO A 174 -1.14 -1.30 10.06
C PRO A 174 -2.25 -1.38 11.11
N VAL A 175 -2.51 -0.24 11.78
CA VAL A 175 -3.60 -0.11 12.75
C VAL A 175 -4.94 -0.33 12.06
N SER A 176 -5.17 0.32 10.92
CA SER A 176 -6.43 0.20 10.18
C SER A 176 -6.68 -1.21 9.64
N TYR A 177 -5.65 -1.87 9.11
CA TYR A 177 -5.76 -3.25 8.64
C TYR A 177 -6.06 -4.20 9.79
N THR A 178 -5.41 -4.01 10.93
CA THR A 178 -5.66 -4.83 12.12
C THR A 178 -7.05 -4.52 12.71
N ASP A 179 -7.51 -3.27 12.73
CA ASP A 179 -8.88 -2.91 13.13
C ASP A 179 -9.92 -3.64 12.28
N CYS A 180 -9.75 -3.59 10.95
CA CYS A 180 -10.63 -4.27 10.01
C CYS A 180 -10.61 -5.80 10.20
N LEU A 181 -9.42 -6.40 10.33
CA LEU A 181 -9.28 -7.82 10.65
C LEU A 181 -10.05 -8.19 11.92
N MET A 182 -9.90 -7.41 13.00
CA MET A 182 -10.56 -7.69 14.28
C MET A 182 -12.08 -7.56 14.19
N ARG A 183 -12.57 -6.52 13.50
CA ARG A 183 -14.00 -6.23 13.34
C ARG A 183 -14.73 -7.32 12.55
N TYR A 184 -14.09 -7.82 11.50
CA TYR A 184 -14.66 -8.82 10.60
C TYR A 184 -14.19 -10.26 10.86
N ARG A 185 -13.41 -10.48 11.94
CA ARG A 185 -12.83 -11.79 12.28
C ARG A 185 -13.85 -12.93 12.32
N GLU A 186 -15.03 -12.67 12.88
CA GLU A 186 -16.11 -13.66 13.00
C GLU A 186 -17.06 -13.67 11.79
N ALA A 187 -17.05 -12.60 10.98
CA ALA A 187 -17.90 -12.43 9.82
C ALA A 187 -17.30 -13.06 8.57
N ALA A 188 -15.99 -12.92 8.37
CA ALA A 188 -15.32 -13.20 7.12
C ALA A 188 -14.65 -14.58 7.04
N ASP A 189 -14.74 -15.24 5.88
CA ASP A 189 -13.95 -16.45 5.61
C ASP A 189 -12.54 -16.07 5.14
N PHE A 190 -12.43 -15.01 4.34
CA PHE A 190 -11.16 -14.43 3.89
C PHE A 190 -11.17 -12.90 3.97
N ILE A 191 -10.03 -12.31 4.34
CA ILE A 191 -9.83 -10.86 4.41
C ILE A 191 -8.68 -10.44 3.51
N PHE A 192 -8.97 -9.59 2.54
CA PHE A 192 -7.98 -9.00 1.63
C PHE A 192 -7.35 -7.77 2.28
N ILE A 193 -6.01 -7.73 2.31
CA ILE A 193 -5.23 -6.56 2.72
C ILE A 193 -4.67 -5.93 1.45
N ILE A 194 -5.35 -4.89 0.95
CA ILE A 194 -5.14 -4.36 -0.40
C ILE A 194 -5.28 -2.84 -0.42
N ASP A 195 -4.59 -2.19 -1.34
CA ASP A 195 -4.76 -0.76 -1.63
C ASP A 195 -5.90 -0.54 -2.65
N VAL A 196 -6.25 0.73 -2.91
CA VAL A 196 -7.28 1.06 -3.92
C VAL A 196 -6.80 0.71 -5.33
N ASP A 197 -5.50 0.64 -5.59
CA ASP A 197 -4.89 0.34 -6.88
C ASP A 197 -4.41 -1.12 -7.03
N ASP A 198 -4.71 -2.01 -6.08
CA ASP A 198 -4.30 -3.43 -6.11
C ASP A 198 -5.43 -4.36 -6.56
N ILE A 199 -5.30 -5.03 -7.70
CA ILE A 199 -6.30 -6.01 -8.16
C ILE A 199 -5.69 -7.40 -8.23
N MET A 200 -6.25 -8.35 -7.48
CA MET A 200 -5.91 -9.76 -7.61
C MET A 200 -6.53 -10.34 -8.89
N ILE A 201 -5.77 -11.14 -9.62
CA ILE A 201 -6.24 -11.88 -10.79
C ILE A 201 -6.17 -13.37 -10.45
N PRO A 202 -7.33 -14.05 -10.30
CA PRO A 202 -7.35 -15.49 -10.12
C PRO A 202 -7.10 -16.16 -11.48
N PHE A 203 -6.33 -17.25 -11.58
CA PHE A 203 -6.14 -17.93 -12.88
C PHE A 203 -6.87 -19.26 -12.98
N ARG A 204 -7.14 -19.94 -11.86
CA ARG A 204 -7.75 -21.27 -11.89
C ARG A 204 -9.27 -21.22 -11.78
N ASN A 205 -9.81 -20.15 -11.20
CA ASN A 205 -11.24 -19.91 -11.05
C ASN A 205 -11.62 -18.50 -11.49
N SER A 206 -12.93 -18.27 -11.68
CA SER A 206 -13.48 -16.98 -12.10
C SER A 206 -13.73 -15.99 -10.96
N ASP A 207 -13.60 -16.43 -9.71
CA ASP A 207 -13.91 -15.66 -8.52
C ASP A 207 -12.94 -15.98 -7.37
N TYR A 208 -12.81 -15.01 -6.47
CA TYR A 208 -11.87 -15.07 -5.36
C TYR A 208 -12.19 -16.16 -4.35
N ILE A 209 -13.45 -16.38 -4.01
CA ILE A 209 -13.81 -17.36 -2.97
C ILE A 209 -13.48 -18.79 -3.41
N SER A 210 -13.70 -19.13 -4.68
CA SER A 210 -13.34 -20.44 -5.24
C SER A 210 -11.84 -20.63 -5.31
N GLU A 211 -11.09 -19.61 -5.76
CA GLU A 211 -9.62 -19.63 -5.81
C GLU A 211 -9.01 -19.81 -4.42
N LEU A 212 -9.47 -19.04 -3.43
CA LEU A 212 -8.95 -19.09 -2.06
C LEU A 212 -9.31 -20.38 -1.33
N ASN A 213 -10.51 -20.94 -1.57
CA ASN A 213 -10.87 -22.24 -1.02
C ASN A 213 -10.02 -23.37 -1.61
N LEU A 214 -9.67 -23.29 -2.90
CA LEU A 214 -8.74 -24.22 -3.52
C LEU A 214 -7.36 -24.15 -2.84
N LEU A 215 -6.84 -22.95 -2.61
CA LEU A 215 -5.59 -22.74 -1.88
C LEU A 215 -5.67 -23.21 -0.42
N LEU A 216 -6.80 -23.00 0.26
CA LEU A 216 -7.00 -23.47 1.63
C LEU A 216 -7.04 -25.00 1.73
N ASN A 217 -7.59 -25.67 0.74
CA ASN A 217 -7.56 -27.13 0.66
C ASN A 217 -6.13 -27.65 0.41
N GLU A 218 -5.34 -26.97 -0.42
CA GLU A 218 -3.93 -27.29 -0.66
C GLU A 218 -3.05 -27.01 0.57
N TYR A 219 -3.36 -25.95 1.32
CA TYR A 219 -2.59 -25.47 2.47
C TYR A 219 -3.48 -25.28 3.71
N PRO A 220 -3.97 -26.36 4.34
CA PRO A 220 -4.97 -26.29 5.41
C PRO A 220 -4.45 -25.62 6.70
N THR A 221 -3.15 -25.55 6.91
CA THR A 221 -2.55 -24.86 8.07
C THR A 221 -2.25 -23.38 7.83
N ALA A 222 -2.46 -22.88 6.60
CA ALA A 222 -2.13 -21.51 6.27
C ALA A 222 -2.90 -20.51 7.13
N SER A 223 -2.22 -19.49 7.66
CA SER A 223 -2.84 -18.32 8.31
C SER A 223 -3.10 -17.17 7.34
N ALA A 224 -2.38 -17.15 6.22
CA ALA A 224 -2.52 -16.20 5.14
C ALA A 224 -1.93 -16.74 3.84
N PHE A 225 -2.37 -16.18 2.72
CA PHE A 225 -1.77 -16.36 1.39
C PHE A 225 -1.09 -15.06 0.98
N VAL A 226 0.16 -15.14 0.54
CA VAL A 226 0.95 -14.01 0.07
C VAL A 226 1.16 -14.18 -1.42
N PHE A 227 0.67 -13.22 -2.20
CA PHE A 227 0.69 -13.26 -3.65
C PHE A 227 1.71 -12.26 -4.18
N PRO A 228 2.45 -12.61 -5.25
CA PRO A 228 3.33 -11.66 -5.92
C PRO A 228 2.49 -10.53 -6.51
N ARG A 229 3.08 -9.34 -6.54
CA ARG A 229 2.46 -8.15 -7.11
C ARG A 229 3.30 -7.65 -8.27
N PHE A 230 2.65 -7.26 -9.36
CA PHE A 230 3.30 -6.72 -10.55
C PHE A 230 2.73 -5.35 -10.86
N ARG A 231 3.61 -4.44 -11.27
CA ARG A 231 3.16 -3.11 -11.70
C ARG A 231 2.36 -3.21 -12.99
N ALA A 232 1.31 -2.41 -13.06
CA ALA A 232 0.45 -2.33 -14.22
C ALA A 232 0.09 -0.88 -14.53
N GLU A 233 0.00 -0.57 -15.82
CA GLU A 233 -0.32 0.75 -16.34
C GLU A 233 -1.63 0.71 -17.12
N ALA A 234 -2.53 1.66 -16.87
CA ALA A 234 -3.76 1.84 -17.62
C ALA A 234 -3.82 3.22 -18.29
N ILE A 235 -4.59 3.36 -19.37
CA ILE A 235 -4.79 4.66 -20.02
C ILE A 235 -5.93 5.41 -19.33
N THR A 236 -5.66 6.65 -18.93
CA THR A 236 -6.68 7.59 -18.43
C THR A 236 -7.33 8.36 -19.56
N VAL A 237 -8.57 8.76 -19.26
CA VAL A 237 -9.29 9.77 -20.02
C VAL A 237 -9.41 11.05 -19.21
N THR A 238 -9.37 12.21 -19.87
CA THR A 238 -9.48 13.51 -19.18
C THR A 238 -10.93 13.95 -18.97
N SER A 239 -11.89 13.30 -19.65
CA SER A 239 -13.32 13.64 -19.58
C SER A 239 -14.13 12.46 -19.11
N PHE A 240 -14.99 12.70 -18.12
CA PHE A 240 -15.89 11.69 -17.56
C PHE A 240 -16.76 11.00 -18.63
N HIS A 241 -17.29 11.74 -19.61
CA HIS A 241 -18.12 11.18 -20.68
C HIS A 241 -17.39 10.19 -21.60
N LYS A 242 -16.05 10.18 -21.57
CA LYS A 242 -15.22 9.25 -22.34
C LYS A 242 -14.78 8.04 -21.53
N PHE A 243 -15.03 8.05 -20.22
CA PHE A 243 -14.65 6.96 -19.34
C PHE A 243 -15.47 5.72 -19.65
N SER A 244 -14.79 4.59 -19.71
CA SER A 244 -15.38 3.28 -19.94
C SER A 244 -14.51 2.28 -19.23
N LEU A 245 -15.11 1.54 -18.29
CA LEU A 245 -14.45 0.48 -17.56
C LEU A 245 -13.80 -0.52 -18.53
N GLU A 246 -14.54 -0.97 -19.55
CA GLU A 246 -14.04 -1.87 -20.58
C GLU A 246 -12.79 -1.32 -21.29
N LYS A 247 -12.83 -0.07 -21.78
CA LYS A 247 -11.70 0.52 -22.50
C LYS A 247 -10.47 0.70 -21.60
N THR A 248 -10.70 1.10 -20.35
CA THR A 248 -9.62 1.21 -19.36
C THR A 248 -8.95 -0.15 -19.16
N LEU A 249 -9.73 -1.21 -19.03
CA LEU A 249 -9.19 -2.54 -18.78
C LEU A 249 -8.50 -3.14 -20.01
N GLN A 250 -9.02 -2.90 -21.22
CA GLN A 250 -8.35 -3.24 -22.48
C GLN A 250 -7.02 -2.53 -22.69
N SER A 251 -6.81 -1.40 -21.99
CA SER A 251 -5.57 -0.63 -22.08
C SER A 251 -4.50 -1.05 -21.07
N VAL A 252 -4.81 -1.97 -20.15
CA VAL A 252 -3.89 -2.40 -19.09
C VAL A 252 -2.67 -3.08 -19.69
N ARG A 253 -1.49 -2.62 -19.29
CA ARG A 253 -0.19 -3.20 -19.63
C ARG A 253 0.53 -3.57 -18.34
N ILE A 254 0.93 -4.83 -18.24
CA ILE A 254 1.62 -5.37 -17.06
C ILE A 254 3.12 -5.32 -17.33
N SER A 255 3.90 -4.80 -16.39
CA SER A 255 5.35 -4.86 -16.46
C SER A 255 5.89 -6.17 -15.90
N ASN A 256 7.07 -6.57 -16.35
CA ASN A 256 7.77 -7.74 -15.80
C ASN A 256 8.44 -7.45 -14.44
N GLU A 257 8.48 -6.19 -14.00
CA GLU A 257 8.99 -5.78 -12.69
C GLU A 257 8.04 -6.24 -11.58
N GLY A 258 8.50 -7.21 -10.78
CA GLY A 258 7.85 -7.61 -9.54
C GLY A 258 7.99 -6.52 -8.46
N GLU A 259 6.97 -6.40 -7.64
CA GLU A 259 6.94 -5.53 -6.47
C GLU A 259 6.63 -6.34 -5.22
N VAL A 260 6.80 -5.72 -4.05
CA VAL A 260 6.42 -6.33 -2.78
C VAL A 260 4.96 -6.79 -2.83
N GLY A 261 4.74 -8.05 -2.45
CA GLY A 261 3.48 -8.75 -2.56
C GLY A 261 2.34 -8.20 -1.70
N LYS A 262 1.19 -8.86 -1.82
CA LYS A 262 -0.03 -8.56 -1.05
C LYS A 262 -0.61 -9.82 -0.45
N SER A 263 -1.33 -9.67 0.66
CA SER A 263 -1.78 -10.82 1.44
C SER A 263 -3.31 -10.90 1.57
N VAL A 264 -3.80 -12.13 1.57
CA VAL A 264 -5.16 -12.48 1.94
C VAL A 264 -5.10 -13.33 3.20
N LEU A 265 -5.72 -12.83 4.27
CA LEU A 265 -5.69 -13.42 5.60
C LEU A 265 -6.85 -14.40 5.79
N ILE A 266 -6.60 -15.44 6.59
CA ILE A 266 -7.63 -16.34 7.11
C ILE A 266 -7.95 -15.87 8.53
N PRO A 267 -9.10 -15.22 8.78
CA PRO A 267 -9.29 -14.43 10.00
C PRO A 267 -9.27 -15.24 11.30
N GLY A 268 -9.69 -16.50 11.24
CA GLY A 268 -9.62 -17.43 12.38
C GLY A 268 -8.19 -17.84 12.78
N LYS A 269 -7.18 -17.53 11.95
CA LYS A 269 -5.78 -17.95 12.15
C LYS A 269 -4.80 -16.78 12.17
N ALA A 270 -5.10 -15.68 11.48
CA ALA A 270 -4.27 -14.48 11.49
C ALA A 270 -4.43 -13.72 12.81
N GLU A 271 -3.32 -13.27 13.41
CA GLU A 271 -3.36 -12.52 14.66
C GLU A 271 -3.47 -11.02 14.40
N THR A 272 -2.63 -10.48 13.52
CA THR A 272 -2.65 -9.07 13.09
C THR A 272 -2.47 -8.96 11.58
N ALA A 273 -2.62 -7.75 11.05
CA ALA A 273 -2.50 -7.48 9.63
C ALA A 273 -1.47 -6.38 9.36
N TRP A 274 -0.73 -6.51 8.25
CA TRP A 274 0.24 -5.54 7.79
C TRP A 274 0.14 -5.35 6.27
N LEU A 275 0.63 -4.22 5.76
CA LEU A 275 0.43 -3.74 4.39
C LEU A 275 0.89 -4.74 3.31
N HIS A 276 2.08 -5.31 3.48
CA HIS A 276 2.76 -6.12 2.46
C HIS A 276 2.98 -7.58 2.84
N TRP A 277 2.91 -7.88 4.13
CA TRP A 277 3.04 -9.24 4.65
C TRP A 277 1.95 -9.50 5.69
N PRO A 278 1.55 -10.75 5.90
CA PRO A 278 0.73 -11.12 7.04
C PRO A 278 1.49 -10.73 8.31
N GLY A 279 0.85 -10.03 9.25
CA GLY A 279 1.48 -9.46 10.45
C GLY A 279 2.05 -10.52 11.41
N ILE A 280 1.88 -10.34 12.72
CA ILE A 280 2.30 -11.36 13.70
C ILE A 280 1.41 -12.60 13.57
N GLY A 281 2.01 -13.78 13.84
CA GLY A 281 1.33 -15.08 13.70
C GLY A 281 1.35 -15.62 12.26
N ASN A 282 2.29 -15.14 11.45
CA ASN A 282 2.45 -15.53 10.04
C ASN A 282 3.36 -16.76 9.82
N GLU A 283 3.75 -17.48 10.87
CA GLU A 283 4.63 -18.66 10.77
C GLU A 283 4.10 -19.72 9.81
N SER A 284 2.77 -19.76 9.62
CA SER A 284 2.12 -20.67 8.67
C SER A 284 1.67 -19.99 7.37
N SER A 285 2.02 -18.73 7.12
CA SER A 285 1.70 -18.06 5.86
C SER A 285 2.31 -18.78 4.66
N ARG A 286 1.65 -18.67 3.49
CA ARG A 286 2.05 -19.35 2.27
C ARG A 286 2.19 -18.38 1.13
N GLU A 287 3.39 -18.34 0.56
CA GLU A 287 3.63 -17.69 -0.71
C GLU A 287 2.96 -18.48 -1.83
N ILE A 288 2.25 -17.77 -2.69
CA ILE A 288 1.52 -18.33 -3.82
C ILE A 288 2.31 -18.04 -5.10
N PRO A 289 2.69 -19.05 -5.88
CA PRO A 289 3.39 -18.84 -7.15
C PRO A 289 2.59 -17.98 -8.11
N LYS A 290 3.30 -17.16 -8.93
CA LYS A 290 2.68 -16.25 -9.90
C LYS A 290 1.79 -16.97 -10.91
N GLU A 291 2.01 -18.25 -11.16
CA GLU A 291 1.24 -19.09 -12.09
C GLU A 291 -0.14 -19.48 -11.54
N LYS A 292 -0.36 -19.38 -10.22
CA LYS A 292 -1.66 -19.67 -9.61
C LYS A 292 -2.54 -18.43 -9.56
N SER A 293 -1.98 -17.32 -9.07
CA SER A 293 -2.66 -16.03 -8.93
C SER A 293 -1.64 -14.95 -8.60
N LEU A 294 -1.96 -13.70 -8.93
CA LEU A 294 -1.11 -12.55 -8.64
C LEU A 294 -1.92 -11.27 -8.43
N PHE A 295 -1.27 -10.23 -7.90
CA PHE A 295 -1.81 -8.88 -7.86
C PHE A 295 -1.25 -8.00 -8.97
N LEU A 296 -2.10 -7.10 -9.48
CA LEU A 296 -1.73 -6.01 -10.36
C LEU A 296 -1.82 -4.70 -9.59
N HIS A 297 -0.74 -3.93 -9.59
CA HIS A 297 -0.69 -2.58 -9.02
C HIS A 297 -0.97 -1.55 -10.12
N LEU A 298 -2.24 -1.17 -10.29
CA LEU A 298 -2.73 -0.18 -11.27
C LEU A 298 -2.49 1.26 -10.82
N ARG A 299 -1.26 1.57 -10.41
CA ARG A 299 -0.90 2.91 -9.95
C ARG A 299 -0.55 3.86 -11.09
N ASN A 300 -0.09 3.31 -12.21
CA ASN A 300 0.39 4.09 -13.34
C ASN A 300 -0.71 4.33 -14.35
N TRP A 301 -0.90 5.59 -14.71
CA TRP A 301 -2.02 6.04 -15.50
C TRP A 301 -1.54 7.05 -16.54
N SER A 302 -1.36 6.62 -17.79
CA SER A 302 -0.93 7.53 -18.88
C SER A 302 -2.11 8.21 -19.54
N GLY A 303 -1.96 9.49 -19.89
CA GLY A 303 -2.95 10.18 -20.71
C GLY A 303 -2.96 9.61 -22.12
N SER A 304 -4.15 9.42 -22.70
CA SER A 304 -4.29 9.10 -24.13
C SER A 304 -3.45 10.08 -24.96
N ALA A 305 -2.37 9.61 -25.58
CA ALA A 305 -1.52 10.47 -26.40
C ALA A 305 -2.39 11.15 -27.47
N ALA A 306 -2.44 12.48 -27.45
CA ALA A 306 -3.10 13.23 -28.49
C ALA A 306 -2.44 12.89 -29.85
N SER A 307 -3.27 12.56 -30.83
CA SER A 307 -2.87 12.25 -32.21
C SER A 307 -1.80 13.24 -32.73
N PRO A 308 -0.75 12.79 -33.45
CA PRO A 308 0.38 13.64 -33.84
C PRO A 308 0.05 14.78 -34.81
N ASN A 309 -1.17 14.84 -35.34
CA ASN A 309 -1.55 15.81 -36.38
C ASN A 309 -2.59 16.80 -35.87
N SER A 310 -2.14 17.77 -35.08
CA SER A 310 -2.76 19.09 -35.11
C SER A 310 -1.66 20.14 -34.97
N ASN A 311 -1.61 21.08 -35.91
CA ASN A 311 -0.80 22.29 -35.80
C ASN A 311 -1.33 23.13 -34.63
N SER A 312 -1.02 22.72 -33.39
CA SER A 312 -1.54 23.34 -32.17
C SER A 312 -0.51 24.30 -31.61
N LYS A 313 -0.92 25.55 -31.42
CA LYS A 313 -0.24 26.57 -30.61
C LYS A 313 0.31 25.92 -29.33
N LYS A 314 1.58 26.18 -28.97
CA LYS A 314 2.18 25.62 -27.74
C LYS A 314 1.35 26.04 -26.53
N THR A 315 0.87 25.09 -25.74
CA THR A 315 0.15 25.35 -24.48
C THR A 315 0.81 24.64 -23.32
N CYS A 316 0.68 25.21 -22.12
CA CYS A 316 1.05 24.55 -20.87
C CYS A 316 0.14 23.33 -20.66
N LYS A 317 0.73 22.16 -20.46
CA LYS A 317 -0.02 20.92 -20.22
C LYS A 317 -0.64 20.81 -18.83
N THR A 318 -0.25 21.68 -17.91
CA THR A 318 -0.87 21.77 -16.58
C THR A 318 -2.06 22.75 -16.56
N CYS A 319 -1.85 24.02 -16.93
CA CYS A 319 -2.87 25.07 -16.78
C CYS A 319 -3.60 25.44 -18.08
N GLY A 320 -3.20 24.89 -19.23
CA GLY A 320 -3.82 25.17 -20.53
C GLY A 320 -3.43 26.50 -21.17
N ASN A 321 -2.72 27.40 -20.46
CA ASN A 321 -2.32 28.70 -20.99
C ASN A 321 -1.45 28.59 -22.24
N GLN A 322 -1.65 29.50 -23.19
CA GLN A 322 -0.82 29.60 -24.40
C GLN A 322 0.60 30.05 -24.03
N LEU A 323 1.60 29.34 -24.55
CA LEU A 323 3.02 29.59 -24.34
C LEU A 323 3.55 30.51 -25.45
N GLY A 324 4.39 31.46 -25.07
CA GLY A 324 5.01 32.40 -26.01
C GLY A 324 6.18 31.78 -26.76
N PHE A 325 6.74 32.51 -27.73
CA PHE A 325 7.99 32.11 -28.39
C PHE A 325 9.23 32.63 -27.67
N ILE A 326 9.13 33.77 -26.99
CA ILE A 326 10.25 34.50 -26.38
C ILE A 326 10.14 34.52 -24.84
N PHE A 327 8.97 34.88 -24.30
CA PHE A 327 8.68 34.84 -22.87
C PHE A 327 7.72 33.70 -22.55
N ASN A 328 8.00 32.95 -21.47
CA ASN A 328 7.20 31.79 -21.05
C ASN A 328 6.98 30.78 -22.20
N SER A 329 8.07 30.38 -22.84
CA SER A 329 8.09 29.41 -23.94
C SER A 329 7.77 27.97 -23.53
N GLY A 330 7.69 27.77 -22.22
CA GLY A 330 7.49 26.48 -21.57
C GLY A 330 8.74 25.62 -21.60
N SER A 331 8.87 24.75 -20.60
CA SER A 331 9.96 23.78 -20.51
C SER A 331 9.40 22.42 -20.16
N LYS A 332 10.14 21.34 -20.50
CA LYS A 332 9.71 19.97 -20.23
C LYS A 332 9.96 19.61 -18.77
N CYS A 333 8.95 19.07 -18.10
CA CYS A 333 9.09 18.52 -16.75
C CYS A 333 10.12 17.38 -16.74
N ARG A 334 11.04 17.36 -15.76
CA ARG A 334 12.09 16.33 -15.70
C ARG A 334 11.56 14.91 -15.47
N LYS A 335 10.40 14.77 -14.83
CA LYS A 335 9.72 13.48 -14.60
C LYS A 335 8.84 13.08 -15.79
N CYS A 336 7.74 13.80 -16.03
CA CYS A 336 6.74 13.42 -17.03
C CYS A 336 6.98 13.94 -18.46
N GLN A 337 8.04 14.73 -18.70
CA GLN A 337 8.42 15.27 -20.01
C GLN A 337 7.39 16.18 -20.72
N LEU A 338 6.27 16.50 -20.06
CA LEU A 338 5.25 17.43 -20.58
C LEU A 338 5.73 18.88 -20.55
N LEU A 339 5.23 19.70 -21.50
CA LEU A 339 5.58 21.11 -21.65
C LEU A 339 4.79 21.99 -20.67
N VAL A 340 5.47 22.74 -19.81
CA VAL A 340 4.86 23.46 -18.68
C VAL A 340 5.36 24.90 -18.60
N CYS A 341 4.44 25.85 -18.33
CA CYS A 341 4.77 27.27 -18.13
C CYS A 341 5.57 27.50 -16.85
N ASP A 342 6.25 28.65 -16.76
CA ASP A 342 7.06 29.00 -15.58
C ASP A 342 6.26 28.97 -14.26
N GLY A 343 4.99 29.39 -14.29
CA GLY A 343 4.11 29.42 -13.11
C GLY A 343 3.62 28.04 -12.64
N CYS A 344 3.76 26.99 -13.44
CA CYS A 344 3.42 25.62 -13.06
C CYS A 344 4.66 24.76 -12.74
N ARG A 345 5.83 25.40 -12.60
CA ARG A 345 7.07 24.74 -12.17
C ARG A 345 7.23 24.87 -10.67
N CYS A 346 7.51 23.76 -10.02
CA CYS A 346 7.88 23.69 -8.63
C CYS A 346 9.34 23.25 -8.54
N TYR A 347 10.17 24.08 -7.91
CA TYR A 347 11.58 23.80 -7.75
C TYR A 347 11.79 22.83 -6.60
N VAL A 348 12.49 21.74 -6.88
CA VAL A 348 12.80 20.69 -5.90
C VAL A 348 14.08 20.98 -5.11
N ASP A 349 14.87 21.96 -5.54
CA ASP A 349 16.05 22.47 -4.84
C ASP A 349 15.97 23.97 -4.57
N SER A 350 16.67 24.42 -3.54
CA SER A 350 16.79 25.84 -3.16
C SER A 350 17.58 26.65 -4.19
N GLU A 351 18.44 26.00 -4.98
CA GLU A 351 19.23 26.61 -6.06
C GLU A 351 18.44 26.83 -7.37
N LYS A 352 17.17 26.40 -7.42
CA LYS A 352 16.28 26.47 -8.58
C LYS A 352 16.84 25.81 -9.85
N LYS A 353 17.75 24.84 -9.72
CA LYS A 353 18.34 24.10 -10.85
C LYS A 353 17.42 22.96 -11.27
N ASN A 354 16.80 22.28 -10.32
CA ASN A 354 15.92 21.15 -10.56
C ASN A 354 14.47 21.55 -10.29
N TRP A 355 13.58 21.24 -11.21
CA TRP A 355 12.16 21.53 -11.10
C TRP A 355 11.31 20.42 -11.71
N LEU A 356 10.11 20.27 -11.18
CA LEU A 356 9.06 19.38 -11.66
C LEU A 356 7.83 20.22 -11.96
N CYS A 357 6.92 19.73 -12.80
CA CYS A 357 5.60 20.33 -12.86
C CYS A 357 4.93 20.18 -11.48
N ASN A 358 4.05 21.12 -11.13
CA ASN A 358 3.32 21.08 -9.86
C ASN A 358 2.66 19.72 -9.57
N ILE A 359 2.14 19.02 -10.59
CA ILE A 359 1.57 17.67 -10.44
C ILE A 359 2.67 16.67 -10.04
N CYS A 360 3.77 16.56 -10.79
CA CYS A 360 4.88 15.64 -10.45
C CYS A 360 5.60 16.03 -9.16
N PHE A 361 5.60 17.31 -8.80
CA PHE A 361 6.11 17.79 -7.53
C PHE A 361 5.22 17.30 -6.39
N GLN A 362 3.90 17.53 -6.48
CA GLN A 362 2.94 17.01 -5.51
C GLN A 362 3.01 15.49 -5.42
N GLU A 363 3.11 14.78 -6.54
CA GLU A 363 3.29 13.32 -6.57
C GLU A 363 4.58 12.87 -5.84
N ARG A 364 5.69 13.60 -5.99
CA ARG A 364 6.93 13.35 -5.23
C ARG A 364 6.71 13.57 -3.74
N GLU A 365 6.09 14.69 -3.37
CA GLU A 365 5.77 14.99 -1.97
C GLU A 365 4.79 13.95 -1.40
N LEU A 366 3.87 13.41 -2.22
CA LEU A 366 2.93 12.35 -1.86
C LEU A 366 3.64 11.01 -1.65
N LEU A 367 4.57 10.63 -2.53
CA LEU A 367 5.39 9.43 -2.34
C LEU A 367 6.26 9.54 -1.08
N ALA A 368 6.91 10.69 -0.87
CA ALA A 368 7.66 10.97 0.35
C ALA A 368 6.78 10.94 1.60
N ALA A 369 5.57 11.50 1.50
CA ALA A 369 4.58 11.52 2.57
C ALA A 369 4.05 10.13 2.91
N SER A 370 3.81 9.28 1.92
CA SER A 370 3.19 7.95 2.07
C SER A 370 4.13 6.87 2.65
N ASN A 371 5.43 7.16 2.76
CA ASN A 371 6.48 6.17 3.05
C ASN A 371 6.54 4.99 2.07
N GLU A 372 5.82 5.01 0.95
CA GLU A 372 5.95 4.00 -0.12
C GLU A 372 7.31 4.07 -0.83
N TRP A 373 8.01 5.21 -0.75
CA TRP A 373 9.39 5.36 -1.25
C TRP A 373 10.38 4.42 -0.54
N PHE A 374 10.03 3.93 0.65
CA PHE A 374 10.87 3.07 1.48
C PHE A 374 10.97 1.63 0.96
N TYR A 375 9.96 1.14 0.23
CA TYR A 375 9.86 -0.24 -0.27
C TYR A 375 10.08 -0.36 -1.78
N GLN A 376 10.60 0.68 -2.43
CA GLN A 376 11.14 0.53 -3.77
C GLN A 376 12.44 -0.25 -3.64
N ASP A 377 12.38 -1.55 -3.91
CA ASP A 377 13.53 -2.45 -3.88
C ASP A 377 14.70 -1.84 -4.67
N SER A 378 15.86 -1.96 -4.04
CA SER A 378 17.16 -1.54 -4.54
C SER A 378 17.48 -2.23 -5.86
N ASP A 379 17.45 -1.48 -6.95
CA ASP A 379 18.46 -1.60 -8.02
C ASP A 379 18.54 -0.31 -8.84
N GLY A 380 19.76 0.26 -8.88
CA GLY A 380 20.17 1.26 -9.86
C GLY A 380 19.95 2.74 -9.52
N ASP A 381 20.70 3.29 -8.58
CA ASP A 381 21.80 4.23 -8.89
C ASP A 381 22.29 4.97 -7.63
N ASN A 382 23.58 4.78 -7.33
CA ASN A 382 24.34 5.48 -6.31
C ASN A 382 24.41 6.99 -6.62
N ASN A 383 23.61 7.84 -5.96
CA ASN A 383 24.03 9.21 -5.60
C ASN A 383 23.07 9.98 -4.69
N ILE A 384 22.61 9.38 -3.60
CA ILE A 384 21.96 10.16 -2.55
C ILE A 384 22.78 9.98 -1.28
N SER A 385 23.72 10.90 -1.00
CA SER A 385 23.93 11.46 0.35
C SER A 385 25.28 12.16 0.62
N GLU A 386 26.13 12.55 -0.33
CA GLU A 386 27.35 13.30 0.06
C GLU A 386 27.11 14.81 0.24
N VAL A 387 26.24 15.42 -0.57
CA VAL A 387 25.93 16.85 -0.51
C VAL A 387 25.08 17.21 0.72
N LEU A 388 24.12 16.35 1.11
CA LEU A 388 23.28 16.56 2.30
C LEU A 388 24.10 16.45 3.60
N LEU A 389 25.05 15.50 3.69
CA LEU A 389 25.91 15.36 4.86
C LEU A 389 26.93 16.51 4.99
N LEU A 390 27.42 17.06 3.87
CA LEU A 390 28.31 18.23 3.86
C LEU A 390 27.58 19.54 4.21
N GLN A 391 26.32 19.69 3.82
CA GLN A 391 25.52 20.86 4.20
C GLN A 391 25.12 20.83 5.67
N MET A 392 24.81 19.66 6.23
CA MET A 392 24.52 19.49 7.66
C MET A 392 25.76 19.80 8.53
N ARG A 393 26.97 19.36 8.15
CA ARG A 393 28.21 19.71 8.87
C ARG A 393 28.53 21.20 8.84
N ARG A 394 28.31 21.88 7.71
CA ARG A 394 28.54 23.35 7.60
C ARG A 394 27.51 24.14 8.40
N ALA A 395 26.24 23.73 8.40
CA ALA A 395 25.18 24.39 9.16
C ALA A 395 25.34 24.24 10.68
N THR A 396 25.82 23.09 11.17
CA THR A 396 26.10 22.89 12.61
C THR A 396 27.29 23.74 13.08
N LEU A 397 28.34 23.89 12.25
CA LEU A 397 29.49 24.73 12.59
C LEU A 397 29.15 26.24 12.56
N HIS A 398 28.24 26.68 11.69
CA HIS A 398 27.75 28.08 11.66
C HIS A 398 26.85 28.40 12.86
N ARG A 399 25.96 27.48 13.25
CA ARG A 399 25.02 27.68 14.38
C ARG A 399 25.71 27.72 15.75
N LEU A 400 26.82 27.01 15.93
CA LEU A 400 27.63 27.10 17.15
C LEU A 400 28.41 28.42 17.25
N ALA A 401 28.67 29.10 16.13
CA ALA A 401 29.32 30.41 16.10
C ALA A 401 28.33 31.57 16.36
N GLU A 402 27.04 31.37 16.06
CA GLU A 402 25.99 32.42 16.14
C GLU A 402 25.17 32.41 17.43
N SER A 403 25.10 31.31 18.19
CA SER A 403 24.35 31.24 19.46
C SER A 403 25.05 31.89 20.67
N SER A 404 26.15 32.60 20.43
CA SER A 404 26.87 33.38 21.47
C SER A 404 26.34 34.81 21.64
N ASN A 405 25.41 35.28 20.79
CA ASN A 405 25.01 36.69 20.77
C ASN A 405 23.47 36.88 20.73
N ASN A 406 22.93 37.21 21.90
CA ASN A 406 21.79 38.11 22.16
C ASN A 406 20.33 37.58 22.22
N MET A 407 19.58 38.29 23.06
CA MET A 407 18.47 37.92 23.94
C MET A 407 17.23 38.83 23.71
N GLU A 408 16.09 38.46 24.31
CA GLU A 408 14.85 39.26 24.62
C GLU A 408 13.72 39.38 23.55
N VAL A 409 12.48 38.86 23.75
CA VAL A 409 11.30 39.19 24.62
C VAL A 409 10.22 40.06 23.88
N SER A 410 8.96 39.57 23.77
CA SER A 410 7.70 40.25 24.23
C SER A 410 6.35 39.82 23.56
N LYS A 411 5.48 39.22 24.39
CA LYS A 411 4.00 39.27 24.65
C LYS A 411 2.92 39.84 23.67
N ARG A 412 1.95 38.94 23.32
CA ARG A 412 0.43 38.95 23.48
C ARG A 412 -0.48 40.00 22.73
N PRO A 413 -1.85 39.87 22.70
CA PRO A 413 -2.79 38.75 22.31
C PRO A 413 -4.14 39.25 21.63
N LEU A 414 -5.19 38.38 21.60
CA LEU A 414 -6.69 38.59 21.48
C LEU A 414 -7.36 38.17 20.13
N ASN A 415 -8.62 37.73 19.98
CA ASN A 415 -9.67 37.03 20.76
C ASN A 415 -10.94 36.88 19.84
N TYR A 416 -11.82 35.89 20.11
CA TYR A 416 -13.30 35.88 19.89
C TYR A 416 -14.02 35.30 18.61
N ASN A 417 -14.54 34.06 18.75
CA ASN A 417 -15.96 33.54 18.78
C ASN A 417 -17.04 33.76 17.65
N PRO A 418 -18.09 32.90 17.58
CA PRO A 418 -18.68 32.33 16.35
C PRO A 418 -20.24 32.45 16.23
N ARG A 419 -20.84 31.75 15.24
CA ARG A 419 -22.29 31.41 14.94
C ARG A 419 -22.78 32.02 13.60
N ARG A 420 -23.66 31.44 12.76
CA ARG A 420 -24.47 30.19 12.70
C ARG A 420 -25.14 30.05 11.29
N ASN A 421 -25.42 28.79 10.92
CA ASN A 421 -26.60 28.21 10.22
C ASN A 421 -26.93 28.39 8.72
N MET A 422 -27.21 27.23 8.11
CA MET A 422 -27.75 26.90 6.77
C MET A 422 -29.29 26.87 6.71
N SER A 423 -29.84 26.94 5.49
CA SER A 423 -31.03 26.15 5.07
C SER A 423 -31.24 26.15 3.54
N LEU A 424 -31.60 24.98 2.97
CA LEU A 424 -31.97 24.65 1.56
C LEU A 424 -33.51 24.47 1.42
N PRO A 425 -34.09 24.48 0.18
CA PRO A 425 -34.69 23.25 -0.43
C PRO A 425 -34.76 23.28 -2.02
N PRO A 426 -35.52 22.43 -2.78
CA PRO A 426 -35.27 21.00 -3.10
C PRO A 426 -35.56 20.53 -4.59
N ILE A 427 -35.33 19.22 -4.88
CA ILE A 427 -35.91 18.29 -5.92
C ILE A 427 -35.25 18.14 -7.32
N ALA A 428 -34.82 16.90 -7.65
CA ALA A 428 -35.27 16.02 -8.76
C ALA A 428 -34.16 15.03 -9.20
N SER A 429 -34.44 13.72 -9.09
CA SER A 429 -33.55 12.61 -9.45
C SER A 429 -33.89 12.03 -10.82
N GLU A 430 -32.89 11.86 -11.71
CA GLU A 430 -32.96 10.90 -12.82
C GLU A 430 -31.82 9.87 -12.70
N ASN A 431 -32.20 8.59 -12.82
CA ASN A 431 -31.32 7.44 -12.82
C ASN A 431 -30.44 7.42 -14.08
N LEU A 432 -29.18 7.81 -13.96
CA LEU A 432 -28.15 7.58 -14.98
C LEU A 432 -27.39 6.30 -14.61
N LEU A 433 -27.73 5.19 -15.27
CA LEU A 433 -26.92 4.00 -15.59
C LEU A 433 -27.88 2.83 -15.89
N GLN A 434 -28.63 2.92 -16.99
CA GLN A 434 -29.22 1.72 -17.60
C GLN A 434 -28.17 1.08 -18.51
N VAL A 435 -27.79 -0.16 -18.18
CA VAL A 435 -27.08 -1.07 -19.09
C VAL A 435 -28.14 -1.75 -19.95
N PRO A 436 -28.01 -1.81 -21.29
CA PRO A 436 -28.94 -2.54 -22.13
C PRO A 436 -28.89 -4.03 -21.81
N SER A 437 -30.05 -4.65 -21.60
CA SER A 437 -30.18 -6.10 -21.60
C SER A 437 -30.18 -6.59 -23.04
N ASP A 438 -29.15 -7.31 -23.47
CA ASP A 438 -29.31 -8.29 -24.54
C ASP A 438 -28.40 -9.50 -24.37
N ARG A 439 -28.98 -10.65 -24.69
CA ARG A 439 -28.45 -11.99 -24.45
C ARG A 439 -27.38 -12.38 -25.49
N THR A 440 -26.44 -13.23 -25.06
CA THR A 440 -25.51 -14.09 -25.82
C THR A 440 -24.08 -13.62 -26.12
N THR A 441 -23.60 -12.52 -25.54
CA THR A 441 -22.16 -12.20 -25.52
C THR A 441 -21.56 -12.41 -24.13
N GLU A 442 -20.35 -12.95 -24.09
CA GLU A 442 -19.61 -13.18 -22.85
C GLU A 442 -19.40 -11.85 -22.11
N HIS A 443 -19.61 -11.83 -20.79
CA HIS A 443 -19.54 -10.61 -19.98
C HIS A 443 -18.19 -9.90 -20.18
N PRO A 444 -18.13 -8.58 -20.45
CA PRO A 444 -16.88 -7.87 -20.80
C PRO A 444 -15.74 -8.09 -19.81
N MET A 445 -16.06 -8.19 -18.53
CA MET A 445 -15.09 -8.46 -17.46
C MET A 445 -14.51 -9.90 -17.49
N ARG A 446 -15.25 -10.89 -18.03
CA ARG A 446 -14.73 -12.25 -18.26
C ARG A 446 -13.80 -12.32 -19.48
N ALA A 447 -14.10 -11.54 -20.52
CA ALA A 447 -13.19 -11.39 -21.67
C ALA A 447 -11.86 -10.74 -21.24
N LEU A 448 -11.93 -9.74 -20.36
CA LEU A 448 -10.75 -9.15 -19.76
C LEU A 448 -9.95 -10.14 -18.92
N HIS A 449 -10.62 -10.92 -18.07
CA HIS A 449 -9.96 -11.93 -17.23
C HIS A 449 -9.09 -12.87 -18.08
N ARG A 450 -9.62 -13.38 -19.19
CA ARG A 450 -8.84 -14.16 -20.16
C ARG A 450 -7.73 -13.36 -20.84
N PHE A 451 -7.99 -12.12 -21.25
CA PHE A 451 -6.94 -11.27 -21.83
C PHE A 451 -5.76 -11.06 -20.88
N ILE A 452 -6.02 -10.83 -19.60
CA ILE A 452 -4.99 -10.68 -18.58
C ILE A 452 -4.21 -11.99 -18.43
N GLN A 453 -4.91 -13.11 -18.33
CA GLN A 453 -4.30 -14.44 -18.28
C GLN A 453 -3.37 -14.69 -19.48
N ASP A 454 -3.85 -14.45 -20.70
CA ASP A 454 -3.05 -14.63 -21.94
C ASP A 454 -1.81 -13.73 -21.99
N ASN A 455 -1.87 -12.52 -21.42
CA ASN A 455 -0.70 -11.63 -21.38
C ASN A 455 0.30 -12.03 -20.30
N VAL A 456 -0.18 -12.50 -19.14
CA VAL A 456 0.69 -13.02 -18.07
C VAL A 456 1.40 -14.30 -18.55
N GLU A 457 0.68 -15.23 -19.19
CA GLU A 457 1.26 -16.46 -19.73
C GLU A 457 2.28 -16.18 -20.85
N ARG A 458 2.00 -15.23 -21.75
CA ARG A 458 2.95 -14.83 -22.81
C ARG A 458 4.24 -14.23 -22.26
N ASN A 459 4.18 -13.48 -21.16
CA ASN A 459 5.37 -12.94 -20.51
C ASN A 459 6.16 -14.04 -19.78
N ALA A 460 5.48 -15.01 -19.14
CA ALA A 460 6.16 -16.14 -18.49
C ALA A 460 6.92 -17.04 -19.49
N VAL A 461 6.36 -17.27 -20.68
CA VAL A 461 7.04 -18.02 -21.76
C VAL A 461 8.26 -17.25 -22.29
N ARG A 462 8.18 -15.92 -22.34
CA ARG A 462 9.30 -15.08 -22.77
C ARG A 462 10.45 -15.12 -21.75
N ASP A 463 10.15 -15.09 -20.45
CA ASP A 463 11.17 -15.23 -19.39
C ASP A 463 11.87 -16.60 -19.44
N SER A 464 11.13 -17.68 -19.77
CA SER A 464 11.71 -19.03 -19.92
C SER A 464 12.64 -19.14 -21.15
N ILE A 465 12.37 -18.38 -22.21
CA ILE A 465 13.23 -18.32 -23.40
C ILE A 465 14.47 -17.47 -23.12
N GLU A 466 14.32 -16.35 -22.40
CA GLU A 466 15.46 -15.49 -22.00
C GLU A 466 16.39 -16.20 -20.96
N GLU A 467 15.87 -17.04 -20.05
CA GLU A 467 16.70 -17.90 -19.17
C GLU A 467 17.43 -19.03 -19.93
N MET A 468 16.77 -19.65 -20.92
CA MET A 468 17.40 -20.68 -21.77
C MET A 468 18.48 -20.10 -22.70
N ASP A 469 18.29 -18.88 -23.19
CA ASP A 469 19.28 -18.18 -24.01
C ASP A 469 20.47 -17.67 -23.15
N ALA A 470 20.24 -17.32 -21.88
CA ALA A 470 21.29 -16.93 -20.94
C ALA A 470 22.16 -18.12 -20.46
N GLU A 471 21.59 -19.33 -20.32
CA GLU A 471 22.38 -20.55 -20.05
C GLU A 471 23.19 -20.99 -21.29
N ALA A 472 22.67 -20.76 -22.50
CA ALA A 472 23.38 -21.10 -23.74
C ALA A 472 24.59 -20.17 -24.03
N GLU A 473 24.58 -18.92 -23.56
CA GLU A 473 25.70 -17.99 -23.73
C GLU A 473 26.85 -18.20 -22.72
N ASN A 474 26.61 -18.88 -21.59
CA ASN A 474 27.62 -19.07 -20.53
C ASN A 474 28.53 -20.30 -20.74
N ASP A 475 28.16 -21.23 -21.64
CA ASP A 475 28.94 -22.45 -21.94
C ASP A 475 30.00 -22.28 -23.04
N THR A 476 30.19 -21.06 -23.58
CA THR A 476 31.15 -20.80 -24.68
C THR A 476 32.47 -20.12 -24.28
N TYR A 477 32.76 -19.96 -22.99
CA TYR A 477 34.00 -19.30 -22.57
C TYR A 477 34.71 -20.00 -21.40
N SER A 478 35.28 -21.18 -21.63
CA SER A 478 36.57 -21.53 -21.01
C SER A 478 37.21 -22.79 -21.64
N LEU A 479 38.54 -22.74 -21.72
CA LEU A 479 39.50 -23.84 -21.96
C LEU A 479 39.98 -24.04 -23.41
N SER A 480 40.88 -23.15 -23.83
CA SER A 480 41.93 -23.45 -24.81
C SER A 480 43.31 -23.50 -24.13
N GLU A 481 43.99 -24.65 -24.32
CA GLU A 481 45.44 -24.87 -24.39
C GLU A 481 46.24 -24.85 -23.06
N SER A 482 47.10 -25.84 -22.76
CA SER A 482 48.05 -26.54 -23.63
C SER A 482 48.59 -27.82 -22.93
N SER A 483 48.55 -28.98 -23.62
CA SER A 483 49.70 -29.67 -24.28
C SER A 483 50.59 -30.45 -23.28
N ASN A 484 50.92 -31.74 -23.37
CA ASN A 484 51.30 -32.68 -24.43
C ASN A 484 51.71 -33.97 -23.64
N LYS A 485 51.63 -35.24 -24.06
CA LYS A 485 52.31 -35.88 -25.21
C LYS A 485 52.16 -37.42 -25.13
N TYR A 486 52.14 -38.06 -26.31
CA TYR A 486 52.46 -39.46 -26.69
C TYR A 486 51.37 -40.55 -26.82
N LEU A 487 51.37 -41.10 -28.06
CA LEU A 487 50.77 -42.34 -28.58
C LEU A 487 51.38 -43.61 -27.96
N GLU A 488 50.62 -44.72 -27.84
CA GLU A 488 50.55 -45.83 -28.82
C GLU A 488 49.88 -47.12 -28.24
N VAL A 489 48.81 -47.57 -28.91
CA VAL A 489 48.45 -48.95 -29.35
C VAL A 489 48.59 -50.19 -28.41
N LYS A 490 47.41 -50.80 -28.16
CA LYS A 490 47.02 -52.25 -28.06
C LYS A 490 47.43 -53.16 -26.87
N THR A 491 46.35 -53.58 -26.18
CA THR A 491 45.92 -54.96 -25.83
C THR A 491 46.86 -55.92 -25.07
N ARG A 492 46.47 -56.29 -23.84
CA ARG A 492 45.91 -57.61 -23.41
C ARG A 492 46.14 -57.83 -21.90
N TYR A 493 45.10 -58.32 -21.23
CA TYR A 493 45.09 -59.09 -19.97
C TYR A 493 46.21 -60.16 -19.91
N PRO A 494 46.55 -60.81 -18.76
CA PRO A 494 45.91 -60.77 -17.42
C PRO A 494 46.87 -60.83 -16.18
N PHE A 495 46.25 -60.84 -14.99
CA PHE A 495 46.60 -61.59 -13.76
C PHE A 495 47.64 -61.03 -12.75
N PRO A 496 47.57 -61.45 -11.48
CA PRO A 496 47.44 -60.52 -10.36
C PRO A 496 48.59 -60.64 -9.34
N SER A 497 48.67 -59.66 -8.43
CA SER A 497 48.80 -59.81 -6.97
C SER A 497 49.63 -58.67 -6.33
N ARG A 498 48.98 -58.01 -5.37
CA ARG A 498 49.47 -57.46 -4.08
C ARG A 498 50.92 -57.84 -3.67
N PRO A 499 51.58 -57.15 -2.70
CA PRO A 499 51.17 -55.96 -1.92
C PRO A 499 52.32 -54.96 -1.56
N ARG A 500 51.99 -54.02 -0.65
CA ARG A 500 52.85 -53.31 0.34
C ARG A 500 53.69 -52.12 -0.16
N SER A 501 53.20 -50.94 0.25
CA SER A 501 53.87 -49.91 1.10
C SER A 501 55.36 -50.13 1.47
N PRO A 502 56.16 -49.11 1.87
CA PRO A 502 55.71 -47.80 2.36
C PRO A 502 56.59 -46.60 1.93
N THR A 503 56.18 -45.40 2.37
CA THR A 503 57.04 -44.27 2.79
C THR A 503 58.04 -43.72 1.78
N ARG A 504 58.02 -42.41 1.51
CA ARG A 504 58.14 -41.36 2.52
C ARG A 504 57.59 -40.06 1.98
#